data_AF-A0A928D5T8-F1
#
_entry.id   AF-A0A928D5T8-F1
#
_cell.length_a   1.000
_cell.length_b   1.000
_cell.length_c   1.000
_cell.angle_alpha   90.00
_cell.angle_beta   90.00
_cell.angle_gamma   90.00
#
_symmetry.space_group_name_H-M   'P 1'
#
loop_
_entity.id
_entity.type
_entity.pdbx_description
1 polymer ?
#
loop_
_entity_poly.entity_id
_entity_poly.type
_entity_poly.pdbx_seq_one_letter_code
_entity_poly.pdbx_strand_id
1 'polypeptide(L)'
;KVTGPYKFLKSLRPNGYQSRDQTVFVDNDGAAYHFFSSNHNKTMRIIRLSDDYLSHTDKEAVMADGDKTEAPAVCHKDGWYYLIGSGCTGWMSNPARSYRARSIMGPWERLENPCVRVNPANGLGPERTWGCQSTFILKVSDNDYLAMFDMWRPKNAIDGRYAWVPITFTKDGKIEIHWKDIVEPR
;
A
#
# COMPACT_ATOMS: atom_id res chain seq x y z
N LYS A 1 10.01 -10.77 22.52
CA LYS A 1 8.79 -10.72 21.67
C LYS A 1 8.82 -9.42 20.88
N VAL A 2 8.30 -9.40 19.65
CA VAL A 2 8.14 -8.17 18.84
C VAL A 2 7.08 -7.19 19.40
N THR A 3 6.51 -7.49 20.57
CA THR A 3 5.45 -6.71 21.23
C THR A 3 5.95 -5.49 21.99
N GLY A 4 7.26 -5.18 21.95
CA GLY A 4 7.85 -4.05 22.65
C GLY A 4 8.10 -4.27 24.15
N PRO A 5 8.30 -3.19 24.93
CA PRO A 5 8.09 -1.79 24.55
C PRO A 5 9.08 -1.30 23.49
N TYR A 6 8.59 -0.46 22.57
CA TYR A 6 9.44 0.19 21.56
C TYR A 6 10.06 1.47 22.16
N LYS A 7 11.37 1.65 21.97
CA LYS A 7 12.08 2.87 22.36
C LYS A 7 12.08 3.85 21.18
N PHE A 8 11.61 5.08 21.41
CA PHE A 8 11.75 6.15 20.43
C PHE A 8 13.24 6.41 20.14
N LEU A 9 13.58 6.44 18.86
CA LEU A 9 14.95 6.73 18.42
C LEU A 9 15.07 8.17 17.92
N LYS A 10 14.25 8.54 16.93
CA LYS A 10 14.27 9.86 16.29
C LYS A 10 13.01 10.11 15.44
N SER A 11 12.76 11.37 15.15
CA SER A 11 11.82 11.83 14.12
C SER A 11 12.60 12.65 13.10
N LEU A 12 12.40 12.40 11.81
CA LEU A 12 13.14 13.05 10.74
C LEU A 12 12.31 13.15 9.46
N ARG A 13 12.82 13.94 8.51
CA ARG A 13 12.36 13.96 7.13
C ARG A 13 13.30 13.11 6.27
N PRO A 14 12.83 12.02 5.62
CA PRO A 14 13.67 11.16 4.78
C PRO A 14 14.37 11.98 3.69
N ASN A 15 15.70 12.06 3.71
CA ASN A 15 16.50 12.91 2.82
C ASN A 15 15.98 14.37 2.70
N GLY A 16 15.41 14.91 3.78
CA GLY A 16 14.82 16.27 3.81
C GLY A 16 13.41 16.38 3.21
N TYR A 17 12.88 15.32 2.59
CA TYR A 17 11.56 15.32 1.97
C TYR A 17 10.41 15.26 3.00
N GLN A 18 9.26 15.80 2.62
CA GLN A 18 8.02 15.57 3.36
C GLN A 18 7.68 14.07 3.32
N SER A 19 7.22 13.51 4.42
CA SER A 19 6.69 12.14 4.51
C SER A 19 5.35 12.20 5.23
N ARG A 20 4.28 11.78 4.57
CA ARG A 20 2.94 11.63 5.17
C ARG A 20 2.57 10.14 5.20
N ASP A 21 1.54 9.73 4.48
CA ASP A 21 1.21 8.32 4.27
C ASP A 21 2.44 7.57 3.78
N GLN A 22 2.72 6.44 4.43
CA GLN A 22 3.97 5.73 4.25
C GLN A 22 3.83 4.24 4.57
N THR A 23 4.72 3.45 4.00
CA THR A 23 4.89 2.04 4.33
C THR A 23 6.36 1.63 4.19
N VAL A 24 6.71 0.48 4.76
CA VAL A 24 8.02 -0.14 4.62
C VAL A 24 7.88 -1.51 3.98
N PHE A 25 8.83 -1.86 3.13
CA PHE A 25 8.89 -3.16 2.46
C PHE A 25 10.30 -3.74 2.61
N VAL A 26 10.39 -5.00 3.05
CA VAL A 26 11.65 -5.75 3.08
C VAL A 26 11.61 -6.74 1.93
N ASP A 27 12.60 -6.66 1.05
CA ASP A 27 12.72 -7.52 -0.10
C ASP A 27 13.35 -8.88 0.27
N ASN A 28 13.31 -9.82 -0.66
CA ASN A 28 13.80 -11.19 -0.46
C ASN A 28 15.32 -11.26 -0.18
N ASP A 29 16.08 -10.23 -0.56
CA ASP A 29 17.51 -10.12 -0.28
C ASP A 29 17.82 -9.46 1.08
N GLY A 30 16.79 -9.07 1.83
CA GLY A 30 16.91 -8.38 3.11
C GLY A 30 17.05 -6.87 3.00
N ALA A 31 17.12 -6.29 1.80
CA ALA A 31 17.11 -4.83 1.67
C ALA A 31 15.72 -4.28 2.02
N ALA A 32 15.67 -3.23 2.83
CA ALA A 32 14.44 -2.56 3.21
C ALA A 32 14.26 -1.22 2.47
N TYR A 33 13.02 -0.88 2.17
CA TYR A 33 12.65 0.29 1.39
C TYR A 33 11.49 1.01 2.05
N HIS A 34 11.60 2.34 2.14
CA HIS A 34 10.55 3.22 2.64
C HIS A 34 9.82 3.87 1.47
N PHE A 35 8.52 3.63 1.38
CA PHE A 35 7.61 4.24 0.40
C PHE A 35 6.80 5.31 1.11
N PHE A 36 6.74 6.52 0.56
CA PHE A 36 6.01 7.61 1.21
C PHE A 36 5.52 8.68 0.25
N SER A 37 4.35 9.24 0.59
CA SER A 37 3.77 10.38 -0.11
C SER A 37 4.47 11.68 0.30
N SER A 38 4.96 12.43 -0.69
CA SER A 38 5.77 13.63 -0.53
C SER A 38 5.30 14.77 -1.45
N ASN A 39 5.99 15.92 -1.40
CA ASN A 39 5.72 17.08 -2.27
C ASN A 39 4.24 17.50 -2.26
N HIS A 40 3.70 17.80 -1.07
CA HIS A 40 2.26 18.07 -0.88
C HIS A 40 1.36 16.94 -1.41
N ASN A 41 1.77 15.70 -1.13
CA ASN A 41 1.14 14.45 -1.54
C ASN A 41 1.08 14.21 -3.05
N LYS A 42 1.87 14.93 -3.86
CA LYS A 42 1.90 14.73 -5.32
C LYS A 42 2.77 13.56 -5.75
N THR A 43 3.83 13.29 -5.00
CA THR A 43 4.91 12.39 -5.43
C THR A 43 5.03 11.20 -4.48
N MET A 44 4.96 9.98 -5.00
CA MET A 44 5.29 8.77 -4.24
C MET A 44 6.79 8.49 -4.40
N ARG A 45 7.52 8.51 -3.29
CA ARG A 45 8.98 8.30 -3.25
C ARG A 45 9.31 6.94 -2.68
N ILE A 46 10.46 6.43 -3.09
CA ILE A 46 11.06 5.19 -2.59
C ILE A 46 12.48 5.53 -2.16
N ILE A 47 12.86 5.17 -0.94
CA ILE A 47 14.25 5.28 -0.50
C ILE A 47 14.66 3.97 0.17
N ARG A 48 15.81 3.42 -0.24
CA ARG A 48 16.40 2.27 0.46
C ARG A 48 16.84 2.69 1.86
N LEU A 49 16.59 1.83 2.84
CA LEU A 49 17.07 2.01 4.21
C LEU A 49 18.49 1.46 4.37
N SER A 50 19.19 1.96 5.38
CA SER A 50 20.45 1.37 5.88
C SER A 50 20.25 -0.07 6.31
N ASP A 51 21.33 -0.83 6.45
CA ASP A 51 21.25 -2.26 6.80
C ASP A 51 20.67 -2.50 8.22
N ASP A 52 20.69 -1.49 9.10
CA ASP A 52 20.01 -1.52 10.41
C ASP A 52 18.54 -1.04 10.37
N TYR A 53 18.09 -0.61 9.19
CA TYR A 53 16.77 -0.03 8.89
C TYR A 53 16.45 1.29 9.61
N LEU A 54 17.44 1.95 10.23
CA LEU A 54 17.23 3.14 11.06
C LEU A 54 17.50 4.47 10.34
N SER A 55 18.05 4.46 9.13
CA SER A 55 18.25 5.65 8.30
C SER A 55 17.97 5.39 6.83
N HIS A 56 17.81 6.48 6.09
CA HIS A 56 17.65 6.48 4.63
C HIS A 56 19.02 6.60 3.97
N THR A 57 19.26 5.85 2.90
CA THR A 57 20.48 5.99 2.09
C THR A 57 20.28 7.04 0.98
N ASP A 58 21.30 7.23 0.14
CA ASP A 58 21.24 8.03 -1.08
C ASP A 58 20.57 7.31 -2.27
N LYS A 59 20.20 6.02 -2.11
CA LYS A 59 19.51 5.24 -3.13
C LYS A 59 18.01 5.51 -3.09
N GLU A 60 17.59 6.48 -3.88
CA GLU A 60 16.20 6.92 -3.98
C GLU A 60 15.63 6.85 -5.39
N ALA A 61 14.30 6.73 -5.49
CA ALA A 61 13.54 6.77 -6.73
C ALA A 61 12.21 7.50 -6.53
N VAL A 62 11.66 7.99 -7.64
CA VAL A 62 10.29 8.48 -7.73
C VAL A 62 9.45 7.41 -8.41
N MET A 63 8.48 6.86 -7.69
CA MET A 63 7.57 5.83 -8.21
C MET A 63 6.55 6.44 -9.16
N ALA A 64 5.91 7.53 -8.71
CA ALA A 64 4.91 8.26 -9.47
C ALA A 64 4.94 9.74 -9.05
N ASP A 65 4.89 10.65 -10.02
CA ASP A 65 4.83 12.08 -9.77
C ASP A 65 3.57 12.70 -10.38
N GLY A 66 2.96 13.63 -9.65
CA GLY A 66 1.72 14.30 -10.05
C GLY A 66 0.43 13.47 -9.89
N ASP A 67 0.52 12.14 -9.78
CA ASP A 67 -0.62 11.25 -9.62
C ASP A 67 -1.41 11.56 -8.33
N LYS A 68 -0.72 11.98 -7.26
CA LYS A 68 -1.27 12.16 -5.91
C LYS A 68 -1.73 10.87 -5.21
N THR A 69 -0.84 9.88 -5.16
CA THR A 69 -1.10 8.59 -4.52
C THR A 69 -0.75 8.67 -3.03
N GLU A 70 -1.62 8.09 -2.21
CA GLU A 70 -1.48 7.97 -0.75
C GLU A 70 -1.80 6.53 -0.31
N ALA A 71 -1.69 6.26 1.00
CA ALA A 71 -1.91 4.95 1.62
C ALA A 71 -1.24 3.75 0.90
N PRO A 72 0.10 3.81 0.65
CA PRO A 72 0.79 2.78 -0.13
C PRO A 72 0.86 1.45 0.64
N ALA A 73 0.60 0.35 -0.06
CA ALA A 73 0.86 -1.00 0.43
C ALA A 73 1.53 -1.84 -0.68
N VAL A 74 2.65 -2.48 -0.34
CA VAL A 74 3.60 -3.07 -1.30
C VAL A 74 3.73 -4.56 -1.09
N CYS A 75 3.85 -5.33 -2.16
CA CYS A 75 4.25 -6.73 -2.12
C CYS A 75 5.10 -7.12 -3.33
N HIS A 76 5.78 -8.27 -3.24
CA HIS A 76 6.51 -8.88 -4.34
C HIS A 76 5.93 -10.28 -4.63
N LYS A 77 5.61 -10.55 -5.89
CA LYS A 77 5.11 -11.85 -6.38
C LYS A 77 5.59 -12.11 -7.81
N ASP A 78 6.14 -13.30 -8.06
CA ASP A 78 6.53 -13.80 -9.39
C ASP A 78 7.40 -12.81 -10.21
N GLY A 79 8.36 -12.17 -9.54
CA GLY A 79 9.28 -11.21 -10.15
C GLY A 79 8.65 -9.85 -10.45
N TRP A 80 7.49 -9.54 -9.87
CA TRP A 80 6.83 -8.25 -9.94
C TRP A 80 6.66 -7.65 -8.55
N TYR A 81 7.07 -6.40 -8.40
CA TYR A 81 6.65 -5.58 -7.28
C TYR A 81 5.31 -4.96 -7.63
N TYR A 82 4.38 -4.99 -6.68
CA TYR A 82 3.07 -4.38 -6.79
C TYR A 82 2.89 -3.37 -5.67
N LEU A 83 2.20 -2.27 -5.99
CA LEU A 83 1.72 -1.32 -4.99
C LEU A 83 0.22 -1.08 -5.22
N ILE A 84 -0.55 -1.14 -4.14
CA ILE A 84 -1.90 -0.57 -4.08
C ILE A 84 -1.86 0.72 -3.26
N GLY A 85 -2.68 1.69 -3.64
CA GLY A 85 -2.83 2.96 -2.94
C GLY A 85 -4.20 3.58 -3.18
N SER A 86 -4.42 4.77 -2.64
CA SER A 86 -5.60 5.60 -2.93
C SER A 86 -5.22 6.95 -3.53
N GLY A 87 -6.20 7.68 -4.03
CA GLY A 87 -6.05 9.12 -4.30
C GLY A 87 -6.30 9.96 -3.04
N CYS A 88 -5.84 11.22 -3.07
CA CYS A 88 -6.00 12.17 -1.95
C CYS A 88 -7.38 12.84 -1.91
N THR A 89 -8.31 12.29 -1.14
CA THR A 89 -9.67 12.86 -0.94
C THR A 89 -10.06 13.02 0.52
N GLY A 90 -9.07 13.11 1.42
CA GLY A 90 -9.30 13.21 2.86
C GLY A 90 -10.01 11.96 3.38
N TRP A 91 -11.14 12.13 4.06
CA TRP A 91 -11.91 11.01 4.63
C TRP A 91 -12.79 10.28 3.61
N MET A 92 -13.01 10.84 2.42
CA MET A 92 -13.85 10.19 1.41
C MET A 92 -13.07 9.08 0.73
N SER A 93 -13.67 7.88 0.64
CA SER A 93 -13.14 6.80 -0.16
C SER A 93 -13.19 7.13 -1.67
N ASN A 94 -12.26 6.59 -2.43
CA ASN A 94 -12.09 6.86 -3.86
C ASN A 94 -11.64 5.58 -4.62
N PRO A 95 -11.56 5.58 -5.96
CA PRO A 95 -11.07 4.42 -6.69
C PRO A 95 -9.63 4.08 -6.29
N ALA A 96 -9.39 2.82 -5.93
CA ALA A 96 -8.05 2.36 -5.63
C ALA A 96 -7.14 2.50 -6.85
N ARG A 97 -5.86 2.69 -6.58
CA ARG A 97 -4.80 2.77 -7.58
C ARG A 97 -3.93 1.54 -7.45
N SER A 98 -3.44 1.05 -8.57
CA SER A 98 -2.45 -0.02 -8.56
C SER A 98 -1.30 0.28 -9.51
N TYR A 99 -0.14 -0.24 -9.17
CA TYR A 99 1.10 -0.07 -9.90
C TYR A 99 1.88 -1.37 -9.88
N ARG A 100 2.76 -1.55 -10.87
CA ARG A 100 3.74 -2.65 -10.86
C ARG A 100 5.11 -2.23 -11.38
N ALA A 101 6.15 -2.95 -11.00
CA ALA A 101 7.50 -2.81 -11.55
C ALA A 101 8.26 -4.13 -11.53
N ARG A 102 9.24 -4.29 -12.43
CA ARG A 102 10.21 -5.41 -12.39
C ARG A 102 11.39 -5.17 -11.44
N SER A 103 11.61 -3.92 -11.06
CA SER A 103 12.61 -3.50 -10.09
C SER A 103 11.92 -2.58 -9.10
N ILE A 104 12.21 -2.73 -7.81
CA ILE A 104 11.62 -1.90 -6.76
C ILE A 104 11.91 -0.41 -6.94
N MET A 105 13.05 -0.07 -7.55
CA MET A 105 13.44 1.31 -7.88
C MET A 105 12.84 1.81 -9.20
N GLY A 106 11.99 1.00 -9.84
CA GLY A 106 11.28 1.33 -11.08
C GLY A 106 12.00 0.88 -12.37
N PRO A 107 11.46 1.29 -13.53
CA PRO A 107 10.28 2.14 -13.67
C PRO A 107 9.00 1.44 -13.20
N TRP A 108 8.10 2.23 -12.60
CA TRP A 108 6.78 1.75 -12.18
C TRP A 108 5.73 2.11 -13.24
N GLU A 109 4.90 1.12 -13.58
CA GLU A 109 3.76 1.25 -14.49
C GLU A 109 2.48 1.39 -13.68
N ARG A 110 1.64 2.37 -14.02
CA ARG A 110 0.30 2.50 -13.46
C ARG A 110 -0.67 1.53 -14.14
N LEU A 111 -1.44 0.82 -13.33
CA LEU A 111 -2.46 -0.12 -13.74
C LEU A 111 -3.87 0.47 -13.49
N GLU A 112 -4.89 -0.30 -13.86
CA GLU A 112 -6.29 0.04 -13.60
C GLU A 112 -6.64 -0.08 -12.10
N ASN A 113 -7.87 0.31 -11.75
CA ASN A 113 -8.39 0.09 -10.41
C ASN A 113 -8.47 -1.43 -10.14
N PRO A 114 -7.77 -1.95 -9.11
CA PRO A 114 -7.74 -3.38 -8.85
C PRO A 114 -9.04 -3.90 -8.22
N CYS A 115 -9.86 -3.04 -7.64
CA CYS A 115 -11.07 -3.46 -6.93
C CYS A 115 -12.16 -3.87 -7.91
N VAL A 116 -12.86 -4.97 -7.62
CA VAL A 116 -13.99 -5.44 -8.44
C VAL A 116 -15.15 -5.92 -7.56
N ARG A 117 -16.36 -5.90 -8.13
CA ARG A 117 -17.65 -6.19 -7.45
C ARG A 117 -18.07 -5.10 -6.45
N VAL A 118 -19.28 -5.24 -5.92
CA VAL A 118 -19.90 -4.34 -4.95
C VAL A 118 -19.89 -4.99 -3.57
N ASN A 119 -19.68 -4.20 -2.52
CA ASN A 119 -19.94 -4.63 -1.16
C ASN A 119 -21.46 -4.56 -0.89
N PRO A 120 -22.15 -5.69 -0.72
CA PRO A 120 -23.60 -5.70 -0.56
C PRO A 120 -24.07 -5.06 0.75
N ALA A 121 -23.21 -4.96 1.77
CA ALA A 121 -23.58 -4.38 3.06
C ALA A 121 -23.74 -2.85 3.03
N ASN A 122 -23.11 -2.17 2.07
CA ASN A 122 -23.19 -0.71 1.94
C ASN A 122 -23.51 -0.22 0.51
N GLY A 123 -23.58 -1.14 -0.47
CA GLY A 123 -23.87 -0.83 -1.87
C GLY A 123 -22.74 -0.11 -2.61
N LEU A 124 -21.56 0.05 -2.02
CA LEU A 124 -20.43 0.75 -2.63
C LEU A 124 -19.59 -0.20 -3.48
N GLY A 125 -19.22 0.25 -4.67
CA GLY A 125 -18.44 -0.52 -5.63
C GLY A 125 -16.97 -0.12 -5.71
N PRO A 126 -16.28 -0.56 -6.77
CA PRO A 126 -14.87 -0.27 -7.03
C PRO A 126 -14.54 1.21 -7.13
N GLU A 127 -15.48 2.03 -7.62
CA GLU A 127 -15.34 3.49 -7.74
C GLU A 127 -15.14 4.19 -6.39
N ARG A 128 -15.39 3.48 -5.30
CA ARG A 128 -15.13 3.92 -3.92
C ARG A 128 -14.34 2.90 -3.11
N THR A 129 -13.73 1.88 -3.72
CA THR A 129 -13.01 0.82 -2.98
C THR A 129 -13.89 0.25 -1.86
N TRP A 130 -15.18 0.05 -2.14
CA TRP A 130 -16.19 -0.43 -1.18
C TRP A 130 -16.37 0.43 0.08
N GLY A 131 -15.95 1.70 0.05
CA GLY A 131 -15.91 2.59 1.21
C GLY A 131 -14.61 2.54 2.00
N CYS A 132 -13.57 1.89 1.48
CA CYS A 132 -12.32 1.65 2.19
C CYS A 132 -11.12 2.38 1.56
N GLN A 133 -9.99 2.37 2.26
CA GLN A 133 -8.68 2.85 1.83
C GLN A 133 -7.63 1.78 2.12
N SER A 134 -6.65 1.55 1.23
CA SER A 134 -5.61 0.54 1.43
C SER A 134 -4.76 0.84 2.66
N THR A 135 -4.26 -0.20 3.32
CA THR A 135 -3.38 -0.02 4.49
C THR A 135 -2.17 -0.94 4.44
N PHE A 136 -2.37 -2.22 4.05
CA PHE A 136 -1.28 -3.20 4.00
C PHE A 136 -1.58 -4.33 3.02
N ILE A 137 -0.53 -5.02 2.55
CA ILE A 137 -0.66 -6.31 1.86
C ILE A 137 0.07 -7.35 2.70
N LEU A 138 -0.66 -8.35 3.20
CA LEU A 138 -0.10 -9.45 3.97
C LEU A 138 0.12 -10.67 3.07
N LYS A 139 1.37 -11.15 3.00
CA LYS A 139 1.67 -12.48 2.44
C LYS A 139 1.27 -13.54 3.47
N VAL A 140 0.27 -14.35 3.16
CA VAL A 140 -0.26 -15.42 4.04
C VAL A 140 0.45 -16.74 3.78
N SER A 141 0.71 -17.04 2.51
CA SER A 141 1.45 -18.22 2.05
C SER A 141 2.33 -17.81 0.86
N ASP A 142 3.07 -18.74 0.26
CA ASP A 142 3.85 -18.44 -0.95
C ASP A 142 3.02 -17.92 -2.12
N ASN A 143 1.73 -18.28 -2.18
CA ASN A 143 0.85 -17.91 -3.27
C ASN A 143 -0.34 -17.05 -2.86
N ASP A 144 -0.66 -16.96 -1.57
CA ASP A 144 -1.84 -16.24 -1.09
C ASP A 144 -1.45 -14.94 -0.39
N TYR A 145 -2.10 -13.86 -0.82
CA TYR A 145 -1.93 -12.52 -0.28
C TYR A 145 -3.29 -11.93 0.07
N LEU A 146 -3.35 -11.20 1.19
CA LEU A 146 -4.51 -10.42 1.61
C LEU A 146 -4.21 -8.93 1.44
N ALA A 147 -5.04 -8.24 0.66
CA ALA A 147 -5.11 -6.80 0.69
C ALA A 147 -5.95 -6.39 1.90
N MET A 148 -5.37 -5.57 2.76
CA MET A 148 -6.00 -5.04 3.96
C MET A 148 -6.39 -3.59 3.70
N PHE A 149 -7.61 -3.25 4.09
CA PHE A 149 -8.16 -1.91 3.95
C PHE A 149 -8.81 -1.44 5.25
N ASP A 150 -8.74 -0.13 5.49
CA ASP A 150 -9.44 0.57 6.54
C ASP A 150 -10.71 1.22 5.97
N MET A 151 -11.84 0.98 6.62
CA MET A 151 -13.12 1.65 6.36
C MET A 151 -13.30 2.73 7.42
N TRP A 152 -12.80 3.93 7.11
CA TRP A 152 -12.76 5.05 8.04
C TRP A 152 -14.14 5.56 8.44
N ARG A 153 -14.28 5.93 9.72
CA ARG A 153 -15.46 6.62 10.26
C ARG A 153 -15.04 7.99 10.80
N PRO A 154 -15.12 9.08 10.03
CA PRO A 154 -14.51 10.36 10.38
C PRO A 154 -15.03 10.99 11.68
N LYS A 155 -16.27 10.68 12.08
CA LYS A 155 -16.83 11.14 13.37
C LYS A 155 -16.21 10.43 14.58
N ASN A 156 -15.67 9.23 14.39
CA ASN A 156 -14.98 8.45 15.42
C ASN A 156 -14.02 7.45 14.74
N ALA A 157 -12.82 7.91 14.36
CA ALA A 157 -11.90 7.13 13.54
C ALA A 157 -11.46 5.82 14.20
N ILE A 158 -11.46 5.76 15.53
CA ILE A 158 -11.14 4.55 16.31
C ILE A 158 -12.17 3.44 16.07
N ASP A 159 -13.42 3.80 15.78
CA ASP A 159 -14.49 2.85 15.42
C ASP A 159 -14.45 2.45 13.93
N GLY A 160 -13.33 2.70 13.24
CA GLY A 160 -13.08 2.19 11.90
C GLY A 160 -13.35 0.68 11.80
N ARG A 161 -13.69 0.23 10.60
CA ARG A 161 -13.86 -1.19 10.29
C ARG A 161 -12.78 -1.62 9.31
N TYR A 162 -12.64 -2.92 9.11
CA TYR A 162 -11.59 -3.50 8.29
C TYR A 162 -12.19 -4.35 7.19
N ALA A 163 -11.58 -4.33 6.01
CA ALA A 163 -11.86 -5.27 4.94
C ALA A 163 -10.56 -5.95 4.53
N TRP A 164 -10.46 -7.26 4.74
CA TRP A 164 -9.29 -8.04 4.35
C TRP A 164 -9.70 -9.02 3.27
N VAL A 165 -9.16 -8.85 2.07
CA VAL A 165 -9.68 -9.49 0.86
C VAL A 165 -8.53 -10.13 0.09
N PRO A 166 -8.68 -11.37 -0.40
CA PRO A 166 -7.63 -12.02 -1.19
C PRO A 166 -7.31 -11.26 -2.47
N ILE A 167 -6.02 -11.24 -2.80
CA ILE A 167 -5.50 -10.70 -4.05
C ILE A 167 -5.41 -11.82 -5.08
N THR A 168 -5.87 -11.54 -6.30
CA THR A 168 -5.62 -12.37 -7.48
C THR A 168 -4.60 -11.68 -8.36
N PHE A 169 -3.49 -12.37 -8.63
CA PHE A 169 -2.49 -11.94 -9.61
C PHE A 169 -2.75 -12.64 -10.93
N THR A 170 -2.93 -11.88 -12.00
CA THR A 170 -3.25 -12.43 -13.32
C THR A 170 -1.97 -12.80 -14.08
N LYS A 171 -2.07 -13.69 -15.09
CA LYS A 171 -0.92 -14.13 -15.89
C LYS A 171 -0.24 -13.00 -16.68
N ASP A 172 -1.01 -11.98 -17.07
CA ASP A 172 -0.51 -10.76 -17.72
C ASP A 172 0.06 -9.74 -16.71
N GLY A 173 0.15 -10.12 -15.43
CA GLY A 173 0.80 -9.36 -14.37
C GLY A 173 -0.05 -8.21 -13.83
N LYS A 174 -1.39 -8.27 -13.94
CA LYS A 174 -2.32 -7.35 -13.27
C LYS A 174 -2.68 -7.87 -11.88
N ILE A 175 -3.35 -7.01 -11.12
CA ILE A 175 -3.87 -7.28 -9.79
C ILE A 175 -5.38 -7.07 -9.79
N GLU A 176 -6.11 -8.04 -9.24
CA GLU A 176 -7.56 -7.95 -9.00
C GLU A 176 -7.88 -8.29 -7.55
N ILE A 177 -8.78 -7.52 -6.95
CA ILE A 177 -9.22 -7.66 -5.57
C ILE A 177 -10.74 -7.71 -5.62
N HIS A 178 -11.28 -8.92 -5.46
CA HIS A 178 -12.72 -9.18 -5.58
C HIS A 178 -13.33 -9.11 -4.19
N TRP A 179 -14.29 -8.21 -3.96
CA TRP A 179 -15.02 -8.20 -2.68
C TRP A 179 -15.52 -9.60 -2.32
N LYS A 180 -15.38 -9.95 -1.04
CA LYS A 180 -15.90 -11.18 -0.45
C LYS A 180 -16.50 -10.87 0.92
N ASP A 181 -17.70 -11.36 1.16
CA ASP A 181 -18.36 -11.22 2.47
C ASP A 181 -17.69 -12.11 3.53
N ILE A 182 -17.15 -13.26 3.12
CA ILE A 182 -16.46 -14.21 3.97
C ILE A 182 -15.17 -14.64 3.27
N VAL A 183 -14.07 -14.61 4.02
CA VAL A 183 -12.76 -15.10 3.58
C VAL A 183 -12.36 -16.24 4.50
N GLU A 184 -12.31 -17.44 3.93
CA GLU A 184 -11.85 -18.63 4.64
C GLU A 184 -10.36 -18.86 4.35
N PRO A 185 -9.57 -19.30 5.36
CA PRO A 185 -8.21 -19.77 5.13
C PRO A 185 -8.24 -20.95 4.14
N ARG A 186 -7.31 -20.96 3.19
CA ARG A 186 -7.06 -22.12 2.32
C ARG A 186 -6.17 -23.13 3.00
#